data_AF-A0A526XRU2-F1
#
_entry.id   AF-A0A526XRU2-F1
#
_cell.length_a   1.000
_cell.length_b   1.000
_cell.length_c   1.000
_cell.angle_alpha   90.00
_cell.angle_beta   90.00
_cell.angle_gamma   90.00
#
_symmetry.space_group_name_H-M   'P 1'
#
loop_
_entity.id
_entity.type
_entity.pdbx_description
1 polymer ?
#
loop_
_entity_poly.entity_id
_entity_poly.type
_entity_poly.pdbx_seq_one_letter_code
_entity_poly.pdbx_strand_id
1 'polypeptide(L)'
;TIEIFPAHLEDRAWRISLFGDEIEAITEFDPLTGQKTGELKSVKIYANSHYVTPRPTLNQAIKSIKEELKQRLVELERAGRLLEAQRLEQRCRFD
;
A
#
# COMPACT_ATOMS: atom_id res chain seq x y z
N THR A 1 5.17 18.71 -13.73
CA THR A 1 4.39 17.58 -14.28
C THR A 1 4.57 16.38 -13.37
N ILE A 2 3.56 15.52 -13.26
CA ILE A 2 3.59 14.27 -12.48
C ILE A 2 3.44 13.11 -13.46
N GLU A 3 4.27 12.09 -13.36
CA GLU A 3 4.15 10.87 -14.15
C GLU A 3 3.65 9.72 -13.30
N ILE A 4 2.63 9.03 -13.80
CA ILE A 4 1.96 7.94 -13.12
C ILE A 4 2.02 6.70 -14.01
N PHE A 5 2.52 5.62 -13.42
CA PHE A 5 2.58 4.28 -14.01
C PHE A 5 1.51 3.44 -13.32
N PRO A 6 0.30 3.34 -13.90
CA PRO A 6 -0.79 2.65 -13.26
C PRO A 6 -0.54 1.14 -13.19
N ALA A 7 -0.77 0.54 -12.02
CA ALA A 7 -0.56 -0.90 -11.81
C ALA A 7 -1.42 -1.83 -12.69
N HIS A 8 -2.46 -1.28 -13.33
CA HIS A 8 -3.40 -2.02 -14.17
C HIS A 8 -3.11 -1.88 -15.67
N LEU A 9 -2.08 -1.11 -16.07
CA LEU A 9 -1.63 -1.02 -17.46
C LEU A 9 -0.14 -1.36 -17.52
N GLU A 10 0.23 -2.24 -18.44
CA GLU A 10 1.62 -2.68 -18.61
C GLU A 10 2.40 -1.79 -19.60
N ASP A 11 1.71 -1.23 -20.61
CA ASP A 11 2.32 -0.54 -21.75
C ASP A 11 1.97 0.96 -21.81
N ARG A 12 1.31 1.51 -20.79
CA ARG A 12 0.86 2.91 -20.78
C ARG A 12 1.18 3.60 -19.47
N ALA A 13 1.66 4.83 -19.59
CA ALA A 13 1.82 5.75 -18.48
C ALA A 13 1.11 7.08 -18.77
N TRP A 14 0.82 7.83 -17.72
CA TRP A 14 0.15 9.12 -17.82
C TRP A 14 1.03 10.23 -17.28
N ARG A 15 1.18 11.30 -18.04
CA ARG A 15 1.81 12.55 -17.62
C ARG A 15 0.73 13.59 -17.36
N ILE A 16 0.64 14.02 -16.10
CA ILE A 16 -0.27 15.06 -15.63
C ILE A 16 0.51 16.38 -15.55
N SER A 17 0.12 17.35 -16.37
CA SER A 17 0.61 18.72 -16.30
C SER A 17 -0.23 19.53 -15.33
N LEU A 18 0.45 20.32 -14.50
CA LEU A 18 -0.17 21.15 -13.46
C LEU A 18 0.18 22.60 -13.72
N PHE A 19 -0.79 23.48 -13.54
CA PHE A 19 -0.62 24.93 -13.45
C PHE A 19 -1.04 25.38 -12.05
N GLY A 20 -0.06 25.49 -11.16
CA GLY A 20 -0.33 25.63 -9.72
C GLY A 20 -1.04 24.39 -9.19
N ASP A 21 -2.26 24.57 -8.71
CA ASP A 21 -3.11 23.51 -8.14
C ASP A 21 -4.15 22.96 -9.13
N GLU A 22 -4.13 23.44 -10.39
CA GLU A 22 -5.04 22.99 -11.45
C GLU A 22 -4.36 22.00 -12.41
N ILE A 23 -5.12 20.99 -12.84
CA ILE A 23 -4.68 20.06 -13.90
C ILE A 23 -4.86 20.77 -15.24
N GLU A 24 -3.74 21.03 -15.91
CA GLU A 24 -3.72 21.67 -17.23
C GLU A 24 -3.96 20.65 -18.35
N ALA A 25 -3.31 19.48 -18.28
CA ALA A 25 -3.44 18.43 -19.29
C ALA A 25 -3.09 17.05 -18.73
N ILE A 26 -3.70 16.01 -19.30
CA ILE A 26 -3.33 14.62 -19.06
C ILE A 26 -2.95 13.99 -20.39
N THR A 27 -1.71 13.54 -20.50
CA THR A 27 -1.17 12.92 -21.71
C THR A 27 -0.85 11.46 -21.44
N GLU A 28 -1.31 10.56 -22.30
CA GLU A 28 -0.86 9.18 -22.30
C GLU A 28 0.39 9.04 -23.16
N PHE A 29 1.35 8.24 -22.68
CA PHE A 29 2.56 7.93 -23.41
C PHE A 29 3.01 6.48 -23.17
N ASP A 30 3.76 5.96 -24.13
CA ASP A 30 4.45 4.67 -23.99
C ASP A 30 5.68 4.85 -23.07
N PRO A 31 5.75 4.12 -21.94
CA PRO A 31 6.82 4.27 -20.95
C PRO A 31 8.18 3.78 -21.43
N LEU A 32 8.23 2.92 -22.46
CA LEU A 32 9.48 2.40 -23.03
C LEU A 32 10.04 3.35 -24.09
N THR A 33 9.19 3.85 -24.98
CA THR A 33 9.63 4.68 -26.12
C THR A 33 9.51 6.19 -25.86
N GLY A 34 8.72 6.59 -24.86
CA GLY A 34 8.40 7.99 -24.56
C GLY A 34 7.42 8.63 -25.55
N GLN A 35 6.91 7.87 -26.53
CA GLN A 35 6.01 8.40 -27.55
C GLN A 35 4.64 8.75 -26.95
N LYS A 36 4.16 9.95 -27.24
CA LYS A 36 2.81 10.38 -26.87
C LYS A 36 1.77 9.58 -27.66
N THR A 37 0.85 8.94 -26.97
CA THR A 37 -0.19 8.09 -27.56
C THR A 37 -1.56 8.75 -27.57
N GLY A 38 -1.80 9.73 -26.69
CA GLY A 38 -3.07 10.49 -26.71
C GLY A 38 -3.18 11.56 -25.64
N GLU A 39 -4.24 12.37 -25.73
CA GLU A 39 -4.67 13.30 -24.68
C GLU A 39 -5.97 12.79 -24.06
N LEU A 40 -6.02 12.80 -22.73
CA LEU A 40 -7.13 12.26 -21.95
C LEU A 40 -7.80 13.37 -21.15
N LYS A 41 -9.13 13.34 -21.06
CA LYS A 41 -9.89 14.27 -20.20
C LYS A 41 -9.89 13.86 -18.72
N SER A 42 -9.71 12.58 -18.44
CA SER A 42 -9.73 12.02 -17.09
C SER A 42 -9.09 10.65 -17.07
N VAL A 43 -8.52 10.26 -15.93
CA VAL A 43 -7.96 8.92 -15.70
C VAL A 43 -8.45 8.36 -14.36
N LYS A 44 -8.49 7.04 -14.22
CA LYS A 44 -8.82 6.37 -12.96
C LYS A 44 -7.57 5.70 -12.40
N ILE A 45 -7.18 6.09 -11.18
CA ILE A 45 -6.01 5.52 -10.51
C ILE A 45 -6.52 4.51 -9.48
N TYR A 46 -6.11 3.25 -9.65
CA TYR A 46 -6.32 2.20 -8.67
C TYR A 46 -5.08 2.02 -7.79
N ALA A 47 -5.27 1.43 -6.62
CA ALA A 47 -4.17 1.07 -5.74
C ALA A 47 -3.20 0.10 -6.42
N ASN A 48 -1.90 0.22 -6.10
CA ASN A 48 -0.87 -0.69 -6.58
C ASN A 48 -0.88 -2.07 -5.88
N SER A 49 -1.80 -2.29 -4.95
CA SER A 49 -1.95 -3.57 -4.26
C SER A 49 -3.41 -3.83 -3.92
N HIS A 50 -3.80 -5.10 -4.03
CA HIS A 50 -5.11 -5.59 -3.59
C HIS A 50 -5.28 -5.56 -2.06
N TYR A 51 -4.18 -5.42 -1.31
CA TYR A 51 -4.19 -5.40 0.16
C TYR A 51 -4.12 -3.98 0.76
N VAL A 52 -4.34 -2.94 -0.05
CA VAL A 52 -4.38 -1.56 0.47
C VAL A 52 -5.54 -1.42 1.45
N THR A 53 -5.18 -1.07 2.68
CA THR A 53 -6.13 -0.82 3.77
C THR A 53 -5.98 0.62 4.24
N PRO A 54 -7.08 1.36 4.50
CA PRO A 54 -7.00 2.72 4.99
C PRO A 54 -6.21 2.83 6.30
N ARG A 55 -5.44 3.90 6.45
CA ARG A 55 -4.60 4.16 7.64
C ARG A 55 -5.37 4.13 8.96
N PRO A 56 -6.61 4.66 9.07
CA PRO A 56 -7.39 4.55 10.30
C PRO A 56 -7.68 3.10 10.71
N THR A 57 -8.04 2.26 9.74
CA THR A 57 -8.32 0.83 9.95
C THR A 57 -7.05 0.08 10.38
N LEU A 58 -5.91 0.37 9.75
CA LEU A 58 -4.62 -0.20 10.15
C LEU A 58 -4.25 0.16 11.59
N ASN A 59 -4.39 1.44 11.97
CA ASN A 59 -4.07 1.88 13.32
C ASN A 59 -4.93 1.19 14.39
N GLN A 60 -6.23 1.01 14.10
CA GLN A 60 -7.15 0.29 14.97
C GLN A 60 -6.74 -1.19 15.10
N ALA A 61 -6.48 -1.86 13.97
CA ALA A 61 -6.09 -3.26 13.95
C ALA A 61 -4.78 -3.51 14.72
N ILE A 62 -3.77 -2.65 14.55
CA ILE A 62 -2.48 -2.74 15.26
C ILE A 62 -2.68 -2.72 16.78
N LYS A 63 -3.61 -1.90 17.28
CA LYS A 63 -3.91 -1.84 18.71
C LYS A 63 -4.48 -3.17 19.21
N SER A 64 -5.48 -3.70 18.51
CA SER A 64 -6.11 -4.98 18.86
C SER A 64 -5.12 -6.15 18.79
N ILE A 65 -4.27 -6.21 17.76
CA ILE A 65 -3.23 -7.24 17.62
C ILE A 65 -2.26 -7.21 18.80
N LYS A 66 -1.85 -6.02 19.26
CA LYS A 66 -0.96 -5.88 20.42
C LYS A 66 -1.63 -6.32 21.72
N GLU A 67 -2.91 -6.02 21.90
CA GLU A 67 -3.69 -6.45 23.06
C GLU A 67 -3.84 -7.98 23.10
N GLU A 68 -4.17 -8.59 21.96
CA GLU A 68 -4.26 -10.05 21.82
C GLU A 68 -2.91 -10.74 22.02
N LEU A 69 -1.84 -10.22 21.42
CA LEU A 69 -0.49 -10.75 21.58
C LEU A 69 -0.10 -10.82 23.05
N LYS A 70 -0.36 -9.74 23.81
CA LYS A 70 -0.07 -9.70 25.25
C LYS A 70 -0.81 -10.79 26.02
N GLN A 71 -2.11 -10.97 25.74
CA GLN A 71 -2.91 -12.01 26.39
C GLN A 71 -2.36 -13.41 26.05
N ARG A 72 -2.06 -13.64 24.78
CA ARG A 72 -1.59 -14.95 24.30
C ARG A 72 -0.22 -15.34 24.84
N LEU A 73 0.70 -14.38 24.99
CA LEU A 73 2.02 -14.65 25.59
C LEU A 73 1.88 -15.09 27.05
N VAL A 74 1.03 -14.41 27.84
CA VAL A 74 0.78 -14.79 29.24
C VAL A 74 0.19 -16.20 29.34
N GLU A 75 -0.72 -16.58 28.44
CA GLU A 75 -1.27 -17.94 28.40
C GLU A 75 -0.20 -19.00 28.13
N LEU A 76 0.67 -18.75 27.14
CA LEU A 76 1.73 -19.69 26.76
C LEU A 76 2.78 -19.83 27.87
N GLU A 77 3.18 -18.72 28.50
CA GLU A 77 4.11 -18.73 29.64
C GLU A 77 3.54 -19.51 30.83
N ARG A 78 2.27 -19.29 31.19
CA ARG A 78 1.60 -20.02 32.27
C ARG A 78 1.44 -21.51 31.97
N ALA A 79 1.37 -21.88 30.69
CA ALA A 79 1.35 -23.28 30.25
C ALA A 79 2.75 -23.91 30.14
N GLY A 80 3.83 -23.19 30.49
CA GLY A 80 5.21 -23.67 30.36
C GLY A 80 5.74 -23.73 28.92
N ARG A 81 5.02 -23.13 27.96
CA ARG A 81 5.32 -23.14 26.52
C ARG A 81 6.20 -21.96 26.11
N LEU A 82 7.36 -21.85 26.75
CA LEU A 82 8.25 -20.69 26.62
C LEU A 82 8.82 -20.51 25.21
N LEU A 83 9.11 -21.61 24.51
CA LEU A 83 9.63 -21.56 23.14
C LEU A 83 8.58 -21.01 22.16
N GLU A 84 7.31 -21.42 22.31
CA GLU A 84 6.22 -20.92 21.48
C GLU A 84 5.87 -19.47 21.79
N ALA A 85 5.93 -19.07 23.07
CA ALA A 85 5.78 -17.67 23.46
C ALA A 85 6.86 -16.81 22.77
N GLN A 86 8.13 -17.20 22.87
CA GLN A 86 9.24 -16.50 22.23
C GLN A 86 9.08 -16.44 20.70
N ARG A 87 8.69 -17.55 20.06
CA ARG A 87 8.46 -17.60 18.60
C ARG A 87 7.34 -16.65 18.17
N LEU A 88 6.23 -16.64 18.92
CA LEU A 88 5.09 -15.78 18.61
C LEU A 88 5.46 -14.30 18.75
N GLU A 89 6.15 -13.92 19.83
CA GLU A 89 6.56 -12.53 20.04
C GLU A 89 7.51 -12.05 18.95
N GLN A 90 8.53 -12.86 18.61
CA GLN A 90 9.52 -12.49 17.59
C GLN A 90 8.85 -12.28 16.23
N ARG A 91 8.02 -13.22 15.78
CA ARG A 91 7.32 -13.07 14.49
C ARG A 91 6.39 -11.87 14.49
N CYS A 92 5.54 -11.70 15.51
CA CYS A 92 4.56 -10.61 15.49
C CYS A 92 5.19 -9.20 15.55
N ARG A 93 6.42 -9.06 16.05
CA ARG A 93 7.09 -7.75 16.20
C ARG A 93 8.04 -7.41 15.05
N PHE A 94 8.66 -8.40 14.43
CA PHE A 94 9.79 -8.19 13.52
C PHE A 94 9.58 -8.74 12.11
N ASP A 95 8.62 -9.65 11.93
CA ASP A 95 8.29 -10.31 10.67
C ASP A 95 6.97 -9.72 10.13
#